data_AF-A0AAV9M6Q3-F1
#
_entry.id   AF-A0AAV9M6Q3-F1
#
_cell.length_a   1.000
_cell.length_b   1.000
_cell.length_c   1.000
_cell.angle_alpha   90.00
_cell.angle_beta   90.00
_cell.angle_gamma   90.00
#
_symmetry.space_group_name_H-M   'P 1'
#
loop_
_entity.id
_entity.type
_entity.pdbx_description
1 polymer ?
#
loop_
_entity_poly.entity_id
_entity_poly.type
_entity_poly.pdbx_seq_one_letter_code
_entity_poly.pdbx_strand_id
1 'polypeptide(L)'
;MDYDRSDEVKAIDDTKAGIKGLVDSGIVEIPRIFIRPPHELAEELNMCKSTLQVPVVDLSGIEDENGRKKIVNEIREACKKWGNSN
;
A
#
# COMPACT_ATOMS: atom_id res chain seq x y z
N MET A 1 14.26 27.33 -14.93
CA MET A 1 13.02 27.27 -14.14
C MET A 1 13.26 26.25 -13.07
N ASP A 2 13.54 26.71 -11.86
CA ASP A 2 13.71 25.82 -10.73
C ASP A 2 12.34 25.24 -10.39
N TYR A 3 12.24 23.91 -10.42
CA TYR A 3 11.03 23.20 -10.04
C TYR A 3 10.94 23.21 -8.51
N ASP A 4 9.95 23.91 -7.96
CA ASP A 4 9.62 23.82 -6.54
C ASP A 4 8.42 22.89 -6.36
N ARG A 5 8.67 21.74 -5.73
CA ARG A 5 7.64 20.76 -5.38
C ARG A 5 6.54 21.39 -4.53
N SER A 6 6.88 22.35 -3.66
CA SER A 6 5.95 22.97 -2.71
C SER A 6 4.89 23.80 -3.42
N ASP A 7 5.26 24.51 -4.48
CA ASP A 7 4.33 25.31 -5.28
C ASP A 7 3.34 24.43 -6.04
N GLU A 8 3.80 23.30 -6.59
CA GLU A 8 2.93 22.32 -7.27
C GLU A 8 1.97 21.64 -6.29
N VAL A 9 2.43 21.27 -5.08
CA VAL A 9 1.57 20.75 -3.99
C VAL A 9 0.45 21.74 -3.73
N LYS A 10 0.79 23.01 -3.52
CA LYS A 10 -0.16 24.05 -3.16
C LYS A 10 -1.18 24.29 -4.27
N ALA A 11 -0.74 24.37 -5.52
CA ALA A 11 -1.63 24.57 -6.66
C ALA A 11 -2.68 23.44 -6.77
N ILE A 12 -2.30 22.19 -6.50
CA ILE A 12 -3.22 21.06 -6.51
C ILE A 12 -4.17 21.13 -5.30
N ASP A 13 -3.66 21.41 -4.10
CA ASP A 13 -4.47 21.49 -2.88
C ASP A 13 -5.50 22.65 -2.95
N ASP A 14 -5.10 23.79 -3.52
CA ASP A 14 -5.96 24.97 -3.71
C ASP A 14 -7.18 24.67 -4.61
N THR A 15 -7.11 23.68 -5.51
CA THR A 15 -8.27 23.24 -6.30
C THR A 15 -9.36 22.60 -5.42
N LYS A 16 -8.97 22.06 -4.25
CA LYS A 16 -9.82 21.30 -3.33
C LYS A 16 -10.57 20.13 -3.97
N ALA A 17 -10.17 19.74 -5.19
CA ALA A 17 -10.84 18.72 -5.98
C ALA A 17 -10.24 17.32 -5.72
N GLY A 18 -9.10 17.27 -5.04
CA GLY A 18 -8.34 16.05 -4.78
C GLY A 18 -7.85 15.36 -6.05
N ILE A 19 -7.32 14.14 -5.90
CA ILE A 19 -6.82 13.35 -7.04
C ILE A 19 -7.95 12.97 -8.00
N LYS A 20 -9.17 12.74 -7.49
CA LYS A 20 -10.33 12.44 -8.36
C LYS A 20 -10.63 13.60 -9.30
N GLY A 21 -10.67 14.83 -8.80
CA GLY A 21 -10.89 16.01 -9.64
C GLY A 21 -9.76 16.25 -10.64
N LEU A 22 -8.52 15.94 -10.25
CA LEU A 22 -7.37 15.96 -11.16
C LEU A 22 -7.56 14.97 -12.32
N VAL A 23 -7.99 13.73 -12.04
CA VAL A 23 -8.28 12.73 -13.07
C VAL A 23 -9.46 13.14 -13.95
N ASP A 24 -10.56 13.59 -13.34
CA ASP A 24 -11.79 13.99 -14.04
C ASP A 24 -11.56 15.19 -14.99
N SER A 25 -10.57 16.05 -14.70
CA SER A 25 -10.18 17.17 -15.56
C SER A 25 -9.50 16.76 -16.87
N GLY A 26 -9.18 15.47 -17.05
CA GLY A 26 -8.60 14.94 -18.28
C GLY A 26 -7.12 15.26 -18.46
N ILE A 27 -6.33 15.27 -17.37
CA ILE A 27 -4.88 15.47 -17.45
C ILE A 27 -4.24 14.45 -18.40
N VAL A 28 -3.33 14.95 -19.26
CA VAL A 28 -2.57 14.12 -20.20
C VAL A 28 -1.20 13.72 -19.66
N GLU A 29 -0.69 14.47 -18.69
CA GLU A 29 0.59 14.24 -18.02
C GLU A 29 0.40 14.20 -16.51
N ILE A 30 1.14 13.31 -15.85
CA ILE A 30 1.12 13.16 -14.39
C ILE A 30 1.95 14.29 -13.77
N PRO A 31 1.41 15.09 -12.83
CA PRO A 31 2.17 16.11 -12.12
C PRO A 31 3.38 15.53 -11.39
N ARG A 32 4.50 16.27 -11.38
CA ARG A 32 5.81 15.74 -10.96
C ARG A 32 5.85 15.34 -9.49
N ILE A 33 5.07 16.01 -8.65
CA ILE A 33 4.85 15.65 -7.25
C ILE A 33 4.42 14.18 -7.04
N PHE A 34 3.65 13.59 -7.97
CA PHE A 34 3.18 12.21 -7.87
C PHE A 34 4.19 11.19 -8.43
N ILE A 35 5.28 11.66 -9.05
CA ILE A 35 6.34 10.80 -9.55
C ILE A 35 7.29 10.48 -8.39
N ARG A 36 7.40 9.19 -8.07
CA ARG A 36 8.37 8.71 -7.07
C ARG A 36 9.82 8.95 -7.52
N PRO A 37 10.75 9.16 -6.59
CA PRO A 37 12.16 9.25 -6.91
C PRO A 37 12.68 8.01 -7.67
N PRO A 38 13.70 8.15 -8.55
CA PRO A 38 14.22 7.04 -9.35
C PRO A 38 14.71 5.83 -8.55
N HIS A 39 15.21 6.03 -7.33
CA HIS A 39 15.70 4.93 -6.48
C HIS A 39 14.56 4.03 -5.98
N GLU A 40 13.42 4.60 -5.57
CA GLU A 40 12.23 3.84 -5.19
C GLU A 40 11.62 3.09 -6.37
N LEU A 41 11.63 3.69 -7.57
CA LEU A 41 11.17 3.06 -8.80
C LEU A 41 12.05 1.87 -9.20
N ALA A 42 13.37 1.98 -8.99
CA ALA A 42 14.30 0.89 -9.26
C ALA A 42 14.11 -0.29 -8.31
N GLU A 43 13.76 -0.07 -7.04
CA GLU A 43 13.41 -1.14 -6.10
C GLU A 43 12.16 -1.90 -6.53
N GLU A 44 11.13 -1.20 -6.99
CA GLU A 44 9.89 -1.81 -7.46
C GLU A 44 10.09 -2.66 -8.73
N LEU A 45 10.91 -2.20 -9.67
CA LEU A 45 11.25 -2.97 -10.88
C LEU A 45 12.05 -4.24 -10.55
N ASN A 46 12.77 -4.25 -9.44
CA ASN A 46 13.49 -5.41 -8.92
C ASN A 46 12.63 -6.33 -8.03
N MET A 47 11.38 -5.95 -7.72
CA MET A 47 10.42 -6.84 -7.07
C MET A 47 9.97 -7.90 -8.08
N CYS A 48 10.81 -8.93 -8.27
CA CYS A 48 10.37 -10.19 -8.85
C CYS A 48 9.10 -10.62 -8.13
N LYS A 49 8.04 -10.93 -8.89
CA LYS A 49 6.74 -11.39 -8.38
C LYS A 49 6.97 -12.42 -7.28
N SER A 50 6.81 -11.97 -6.04
CA SER A 50 7.02 -12.84 -4.90
C SER A 50 5.95 -13.93 -4.94
N THR A 51 6.34 -15.18 -4.76
CA THR A 51 5.39 -16.28 -4.57
C THR A 51 4.76 -16.27 -3.17
N LEU A 52 5.08 -15.24 -2.36
CA LEU A 52 4.51 -15.03 -1.04
C LEU A 52 3.00 -14.75 -1.15
N GLN A 53 2.20 -15.65 -0.57
CA GLN A 53 0.75 -15.53 -0.48
C GLN A 53 0.34 -15.13 0.93
N VAL A 54 -0.38 -14.02 1.06
CA VAL A 54 -0.91 -13.53 2.35
C VAL A 54 -1.74 -14.65 3.00
N PRO A 55 -1.49 -14.98 4.28
CA PRO A 55 -2.18 -16.08 4.95
C PRO A 55 -3.65 -15.69 5.18
N VAL A 56 -4.55 -16.60 4.86
CA VAL A 56 -5.98 -16.50 5.17
C VAL A 56 -6.26 -17.45 6.31
N VAL A 57 -6.82 -16.94 7.40
CA VAL A 57 -7.24 -17.74 8.56
C VAL A 57 -8.76 -17.80 8.58
N ASP A 58 -9.31 -19.00 8.52
CA ASP A 58 -10.74 -19.23 8.70
C ASP A 58 -11.07 -19.21 10.20
N LEU A 59 -12.05 -18.37 10.57
CA LEU A 59 -12.49 -18.22 11.96
C LEU A 59 -13.72 -19.10 12.28
N SER A 60 -14.13 -19.98 11.36
CA SER A 60 -15.18 -20.95 11.62
C SER A 60 -14.83 -21.85 12.82
N GLY A 61 -15.79 -22.07 13.71
CA GLY A 61 -15.57 -22.88 14.92
C GLY A 61 -14.84 -22.17 16.07
N ILE A 62 -14.70 -20.84 16.05
CA ILE A 62 -14.13 -20.06 17.18
C ILE A 62 -14.93 -20.16 18.48
N GLU A 63 -16.20 -20.56 18.41
CA GLU A 63 -17.07 -20.76 19.58
C GLU A 63 -16.65 -21.99 20.39
N ASP A 64 -16.13 -23.03 19.71
CA ASP A 64 -15.58 -24.23 20.35
C ASP A 64 -14.18 -23.96 20.92
N GLU A 65 -13.87 -24.53 22.09
CA GLU A 65 -12.59 -24.30 22.77
C GLU A 65 -11.42 -24.86 21.96
N ASN A 66 -11.61 -26.03 21.34
CA ASN A 66 -10.57 -26.67 20.53
C ASN A 66 -10.39 -25.96 19.18
N GLY A 67 -11.49 -25.56 18.53
CA GLY A 67 -11.48 -24.70 17.35
C GLY A 67 -10.75 -23.38 17.60
N ARG A 68 -11.07 -22.68 18.70
CA ARG A 68 -10.40 -21.43 19.10
C ARG A 68 -8.89 -21.60 19.29
N LYS A 69 -8.44 -22.67 19.96
CA LYS A 69 -7.01 -22.94 20.14
C LYS A 69 -6.29 -23.13 18.81
N LYS A 70 -6.91 -23.84 17.85
CA LYS A 70 -6.37 -24.03 16.50
C LYS A 70 -6.25 -22.69 15.75
N ILE A 71 -7.31 -21.88 15.76
CA ILE A 71 -7.34 -20.55 15.12
C ILE A 71 -6.25 -19.64 15.70
N VAL A 72 -6.13 -19.57 17.04
CA VAL A 72 -5.10 -18.75 17.69
C VAL A 72 -3.69 -19.20 17.28
N ASN A 73 -3.47 -20.51 17.13
CA ASN A 73 -2.20 -21.01 16.66
C ASN A 73 -1.92 -20.62 15.20
N GLU A 74 -2.90 -20.69 14.31
CA GLU A 74 -2.77 -20.25 12.91
C GLU A 74 -2.46 -18.75 12.81
N ILE A 75 -3.15 -17.91 13.58
CA ILE A 75 -2.86 -16.47 13.69
C ILE A 75 -1.43 -16.25 14.16
N ARG A 76 -1.00 -16.96 15.22
CA ARG A 76 0.36 -16.84 15.75
C ARG A 76 1.41 -17.18 14.70
N GLU A 77 1.22 -18.26 13.95
CA GLU A 77 2.16 -18.67 12.90
C GLU A 77 2.14 -17.73 11.69
N ALA A 78 0.97 -17.20 11.32
CA ALA A 78 0.85 -16.16 10.31
C ALA A 78 1.63 -14.91 10.74
N CYS A 79 1.41 -14.40 11.96
CA CYS A 79 2.11 -13.23 12.49
C CYS A 79 3.63 -13.43 12.61
N LYS A 80 4.12 -14.63 12.94
CA LYS A 80 5.57 -14.89 12.95
C LYS A 80 6.19 -14.82 11.56
N LYS A 81 5.48 -15.29 10.53
CA LYS A 81 5.99 -15.38 9.16
C LYS A 81 5.78 -14.08 8.37
N TRP A 82 4.70 -13.36 8.65
CA TRP A 82 4.25 -12.18 7.91
C TRP A 82 4.22 -10.89 8.72
N GLY A 83 4.13 -10.98 10.05
CA GLY A 83 4.25 -9.82 10.91
C GLY A 83 5.67 -9.29 10.82
N ASN A 84 5.80 -7.98 10.59
CA ASN A 84 7.09 -7.31 10.51
C ASN A 84 7.94 -7.65 11.74
N SER A 85 8.95 -8.49 11.54
CA SER A 85 10.04 -8.63 12.49
C SER A 85 11.06 -7.58 12.11
N ASN A 86 11.07 -6.46 12.84
CA ASN A 86 12.27 -5.64 12.94
C ASN A 86 13.32 -6.40 13.78
#